data_AF-A0A7K0C247-F1
#
_entry.id   AF-A0A7K0C247-F1
#
_cell.length_a   1.000
_cell.length_b   1.000
_cell.length_c   1.000
_cell.angle_alpha   90.00
_cell.angle_beta   90.00
_cell.angle_gamma   90.00
#
_symmetry.space_group_name_H-M   'P 1'
#
loop_
_entity.id
_entity.type
_entity.pdbx_description
1 polymer ?
#
loop_
_entity_poly.entity_id
_entity_poly.type
_entity_poly.pdbx_seq_one_letter_code
_entity_poly.pdbx_strand_id
1 'polypeptide(L)' 'MYATDRGTYVVQGKRVIDDTALADVRDLADDETVVEIEPSLVRHLIEHYSDHHAKG' A
#
# COMPACT_ATOMS: atom_id res chain seq x y z
N MET A 1 -8.19 -4.39 -1.44
CA MET A 1 -7.52 -3.34 -2.24
C MET A 1 -8.29 -3.18 -3.54
N TYR A 2 -8.40 -1.96 -4.07
CA TYR A 2 -8.96 -1.73 -5.39
C TYR A 2 -8.24 -0.59 -6.10
N ALA A 3 -8.14 -0.69 -7.43
CA ALA A 3 -7.67 0.40 -8.27
C ALA A 3 -8.73 1.49 -8.34
N THR A 4 -8.29 2.74 -8.36
CA THR A 4 -9.15 3.89 -8.61
C THR A 4 -8.99 4.34 -10.07
N ASP A 5 -9.98 5.06 -10.58
CA ASP A 5 -9.94 5.62 -11.94
C ASP A 5 -8.82 6.66 -12.14
N ARG A 6 -8.14 7.07 -11.05
CA ARG A 6 -7.01 8.01 -11.07
C ARG A 6 -5.66 7.32 -11.22
N GLY A 7 -5.62 6.00 -11.42
CA GLY A 7 -4.38 5.24 -11.51
C GLY A 7 -3.66 5.04 -10.17
N THR A 8 -4.36 5.25 -9.05
CA THR A 8 -3.86 4.96 -7.70
C THR A 8 -4.61 3.79 -7.09
N TYR A 9 -4.06 3.19 -6.05
CA TYR A 9 -4.69 2.08 -5.32
C TYR A 9 -5.15 2.54 -3.95
N VAL A 10 -6.35 2.11 -3.55
CA VAL A 10 -6.79 2.20 -2.16
C VAL A 10 -6.50 0.87 -1.47
N VAL A 11 -5.67 0.95 -0.44
CA VAL A 11 -5.27 -0.18 0.40
C VAL A 11 -5.91 -0.01 1.77
N GLN A 12 -6.64 -1.04 2.22
CA GLN A 12 -7.22 -1.09 3.56
C GLN A 12 -6.43 -2.08 4.41
N GLY A 13 -6.13 -1.71 5.65
CA GLY A 13 -5.33 -2.50 6.58
C GLY A 13 -5.51 -2.02 8.00
N LYS A 14 -4.79 -2.63 8.94
CA LYS A 14 -4.76 -2.18 10.33
C LYS A 14 -3.81 -1.00 10.45
N ARG A 15 -4.21 0.08 11.14
CA ARG A 15 -3.29 1.18 11.40
C ARG A 15 -2.13 0.70 12.27
N VAL A 16 -0.90 1.03 11.88
CA VAL A 16 0.28 0.76 12.70
C VAL A 16 0.25 1.68 13.91
N ILE A 17 0.35 1.10 15.10
CA ILE A 17 0.38 1.83 16.38
C ILE A 17 1.60 1.43 17.24
N ASP A 18 2.45 0.53 16.73
CA ASP A 18 3.68 0.13 17.41
C ASP A 18 4.74 1.22 17.23
N ASP A 19 5.14 1.85 18.33
CA ASP A 19 6.09 2.97 18.32
C ASP A 19 7.47 2.58 17.75
N THR A 20 7.88 1.32 17.88
CA THR A 20 9.16 0.85 17.32
C THR A 20 9.06 0.75 15.80
N ALA A 21 7.96 0.19 15.29
CA ALA A 21 7.71 0.14 13.85
C ALA A 21 7.56 1.55 13.25
N LEU A 22 6.94 2.49 13.99
CA LEU A 22 6.79 3.88 13.57
C LEU A 22 8.11 4.66 13.60
N ALA A 23 9.05 4.32 14.48
CA ALA A 23 10.35 5.00 14.57
C ALA A 23 11.20 4.88 13.29
N ASP A 24 10.98 3.81 12.51
CA ASP A 24 11.65 3.59 11.23
C ASP A 24 10.96 4.31 10.05
N VAL A 25 9.74 4.82 10.26
CA VAL A 25 9.00 5.57 9.24
C VAL A 25 9.58 6.97 9.12
N ARG A 26 9.83 7.42 7.89
CA ARG A 26 10.37 8.74 7.59
C ARG A 26 9.47 9.48 6.60
N ASP A 27 9.49 10.81 6.70
CA ASP A 27 8.83 11.72 5.76
C ASP A 27 7.29 11.52 5.62
N LEU A 28 6.64 11.01 6.66
CA LEU A 28 5.18 10.86 6.71
C LEU A 28 4.53 12.24 6.94
N ALA A 29 3.63 12.66 6.06
CA ALA A 29 2.92 13.93 6.21
C ALA A 29 1.83 13.84 7.31
N ASP A 30 1.38 15.00 7.80
CA ASP A 30 0.36 15.09 8.86
C ASP A 30 -0.98 14.43 8.48
N ASP A 31 -1.27 14.31 7.18
CA ASP A 31 -2.48 13.70 6.63
C ASP A 31 -2.28 12.24 6.15
N GLU A 32 -1.10 11.67 6.38
CA GLU A 32 -0.77 10.30 6.01
C GLU A 32 -0.77 9.34 7.21
N THR A 33 -0.91 8.05 6.93
CA THR A 33 -0.84 6.99 7.93
C THR A 33 -0.22 5.73 7.34
N VAL A 34 0.41 4.91 8.19
CA VAL A 34 0.89 3.59 7.82
C VAL A 34 -0.13 2.52 8.19
N VAL A 35 -0.33 1.54 7.30
CA VAL A 35 -1.19 0.38 7.54
C VAL A 35 -0.42 -0.92 7.35
N GLU A 36 -0.71 -1.90 8.20
CA GLU A 36 -0.32 -3.29 8.04
C GLU A 36 -1.31 -4.02 7.13
N ILE A 37 -0.75 -4.79 6.21
CA ILE A 37 -1.51 -5.63 5.28
C ILE A 37 -0.89 -7.03 5.19
N GLU A 38 -1.72 -8.00 4.82
CA GLU A 38 -1.26 -9.36 4.55
C GLU A 38 -0.31 -9.41 3.34
N PRO A 39 0.80 -10.16 3.38
CA PRO A 39 1.74 -10.27 2.25
C PRO A 39 1.09 -10.75 0.94
N SER A 40 -0.01 -11.51 1.02
CA SER A 40 -0.78 -11.95 -0.14
C SER A 40 -1.38 -10.78 -0.95
N LEU A 41 -1.72 -9.66 -0.29
CA LEU A 41 -2.20 -8.45 -0.96
C LEU A 41 -1.11 -7.79 -1.80
N VAL A 42 0.14 -7.78 -1.32
CA VAL A 42 1.29 -7.25 -2.08
C VAL A 42 1.54 -8.09 -3.32
N ARG A 43 1.50 -9.42 -3.20
CA ARG A 43 1.62 -10.32 -4.36
C ARG A 43 0.56 -10.03 -5.41
N HIS A 44 -0.70 -9.91 -4.99
CA HIS A 44 -1.80 -9.59 -5.89
C HIS A 44 -1.63 -8.23 -6.59
N LEU A 45 -1.09 -7.23 -5.89
CA LEU A 45 -0.77 -5.91 -6.48
C LEU A 45 0.28 -6.03 -7.60
N ILE A 46 1.36 -6.78 -7.36
CA ILE A 46 2.44 -6.96 -8.35
C ILE A 46 1.91 -7.67 -9.60
N GLU A 47 1.13 -8.73 -9.44
CA GLU A 47 0.49 -9.47 -10.53
C GLU A 47 -0.45 -8.56 -11.33
N HIS A 48 -1.38 -7.87 -10.66
CA HIS A 48 -2.32 -6.96 -11.30
C HIS A 48 -1.62 -5.83 -12.07
N TYR A 49 -0.59 -5.22 -11.48
CA TYR A 49 0.19 -4.17 -12.14
C TYR A 49 0.91 -4.70 -13.38
N SER A 50 1.51 -5.89 -13.28
CA SER A 50 2.21 -6.52 -14.40
C SER A 50 1.26 -6.84 -15.54
N ASP A 51 0.09 -7.42 -15.28
CA ASP A 51 -0.87 -7.79 -16.32
C ASP A 51 -1.42 -6.58 -17.10
N HIS A 52 -1.58 -5.43 -16.44
CA HIS A 52 -2.12 -4.22 -17.05
C HIS A 52 -1.05 -3.31 -17.70
N HIS A 53 0.23 -3.50 -17.36
CA HIS A 53 1.33 -2.66 -17.87
C HIS A 53 2.44 -3.41 -18.63
N ALA A 54 2.42 -4.74 -18.70
CA ALA A 54 3.40 -5.55 -19.46
C ALA A 54 3.16 -5.59 -20.98
N LYS A 55 2.30 -4.72 -21.53
CA LYS A 55 2.10 -4.54 -22.98
C LYS A 55 2.66 -3.22 -23.51
N GLY A 56 3.83 -2.82 -23.00
CA GLY A 56 4.66 -1.73 -23.54
C GLY A 56 5.86 -2.29 -24.29
#